data_AF-A0A8X7QD64-F1
#
_entry.id   AF-A0A8X7QD64-F1
#
_cell.length_a   1.000
_cell.length_b   1.000
_cell.length_c   1.000
_cell.angle_alpha   90.00
_cell.angle_beta   90.00
_cell.angle_gamma   90.00
#
_symmetry.space_group_name_H-M   'P 1'
#
loop_
_entity.id
_entity.type
_entity.pdbx_description
1 polymer ?
#
loop_
_entity_poly.entity_id
_entity_poly.type
_entity_poly.pdbx_seq_one_letter_code
_entity_poly.pdbx_strand_id
1 'polypeptide(L)'
;MGQDYSYSQPSSSDEYDITSLIQAEAELYGDEAESNYHIAEPLQYQPQPKCDEGILRICYCDGDPVVAISSTAKDPGRRKSFKEVKASV
;
A
#
# COMPACT_ATOMS: atom_id res chain seq x y z
N MET A 1 -49.13 -29.66 17.14
CA MET A 1 -48.53 -29.71 18.49
C MET A 1 -47.41 -28.68 18.50
N GLY A 2 -47.64 -27.52 19.10
CA GLY A 2 -46.64 -26.43 19.16
C GLY A 2 -45.79 -26.65 20.41
N GLN A 3 -44.49 -26.83 20.23
CA GLN A 3 -43.56 -26.89 21.35
C GLN A 3 -43.24 -25.45 21.75
N ASP A 4 -43.66 -25.06 22.95
CA ASP A 4 -43.27 -23.80 23.55
C ASP A 4 -41.79 -23.92 23.95
N TYR A 5 -40.89 -23.38 23.12
CA TYR A 5 -39.47 -23.39 23.39
C TYR A 5 -39.15 -22.39 24.52
N SER A 6 -39.09 -22.90 25.76
CA SER A 6 -38.58 -22.16 26.90
C SER A 6 -37.06 -22.29 26.94
N TYR A 7 -36.36 -21.20 26.59
CA TYR A 7 -34.90 -21.14 26.66
C TYR A 7 -34.50 -20.63 28.05
N SER A 8 -33.99 -21.50 28.91
CA SER A 8 -33.35 -21.09 30.16
C SER A 8 -31.89 -20.73 29.85
N GLN A 9 -31.58 -19.43 29.83
CA GLN A 9 -30.19 -19.00 29.69
C GLN A 9 -29.38 -19.52 30.90
N PRO A 10 -28.26 -20.22 30.68
CA PRO A 10 -27.35 -20.51 31.77
C PRO A 10 -26.81 -19.18 32.28
N SER A 11 -26.93 -18.92 33.59
CA SER A 11 -26.19 -17.83 34.21
C SER A 11 -24.71 -18.14 34.05
N SER A 12 -24.06 -17.43 33.14
CA SER A 12 -22.60 -17.46 32.96
C SER A 12 -21.96 -16.98 34.26
N SER A 13 -21.57 -17.93 35.11
CA SER A 13 -20.86 -17.66 36.37
C SER A 13 -19.34 -17.70 36.18
N ASP A 14 -18.85 -17.58 34.95
CA ASP A 14 -17.45 -17.30 34.72
C ASP A 14 -17.25 -15.81 35.02
N GLU A 15 -16.79 -15.54 36.24
CA GLU A 15 -16.12 -14.30 36.59
C GLU A 15 -14.86 -14.22 35.72
N TYR A 16 -15.03 -13.74 34.48
CA TYR A 16 -13.89 -13.45 33.63
C TYR A 16 -12.99 -12.52 34.42
N ASP A 17 -11.74 -12.93 34.64
CA ASP A 17 -10.76 -12.10 35.28
C ASP A 17 -10.36 -10.97 34.31
N ILE A 18 -11.22 -9.96 34.26
CA ILE A 18 -11.05 -8.75 33.44
C ILE A 18 -9.72 -8.09 33.78
N THR A 19 -9.20 -8.28 35.00
CA THR A 19 -7.91 -7.70 35.41
C THR A 19 -6.74 -8.32 34.65
N SER A 20 -6.76 -9.64 34.45
CA SER A 20 -5.77 -10.35 33.61
C SER A 20 -5.81 -9.88 32.15
N LEU A 21 -7.00 -9.63 31.60
CA LEU A 21 -7.16 -9.11 30.23
C LEU A 21 -6.62 -7.67 30.09
N ILE A 22 -6.94 -6.80 31.06
CA ILE A 22 -6.43 -5.41 31.09
C ILE A 22 -4.91 -5.40 31.26
N GLN A 23 -4.37 -6.30 32.07
CA GLN A 23 -2.93 -6.39 32.31
C GLN A 23 -2.16 -6.83 31.05
N ALA A 24 -2.69 -7.82 30.32
CA ALA A 24 -2.11 -8.24 29.04
C ALA A 24 -2.15 -7.13 27.97
N GLU A 25 -3.22 -6.33 27.95
CA GLU A 25 -3.32 -5.15 27.07
C GLU A 25 -2.28 -4.08 27.44
N ALA A 26 -2.11 -3.78 28.74
CA ALA A 26 -1.13 -2.80 29.22
C ALA A 26 0.32 -3.20 28.92
N GLU A 27 0.65 -4.50 29.00
CA GLU A 27 1.99 -5.02 28.68
C GLU A 27 2.32 -4.86 27.18
N LEU A 28 1.35 -5.08 26.30
CA LEU A 28 1.49 -4.87 24.85
C LEU A 28 1.80 -3.39 24.52
N TYR A 29 1.10 -2.44 25.15
CA TYR A 29 1.37 -1.00 24.94
C TYR A 29 2.72 -0.54 25.52
N GLY A 30 3.31 -1.27 26.48
CA GLY A 30 4.61 -0.96 27.06
C GLY A 30 5.77 -1.24 26.11
N ASP A 31 5.75 -2.39 25.43
CA ASP A 31 6.81 -2.84 24.52
C ASP A 31 6.98 -1.95 23.28
N GLU A 32 5.96 -1.17 22.91
CA GLU A 32 6.03 -0.23 21.79
C GLU A 32 6.92 0.99 22.09
N ALA A 33 7.09 1.35 23.37
CA ALA A 33 7.89 2.51 23.78
C ALA A 33 9.41 2.28 23.66
N GLU A 34 9.88 1.04 23.87
CA GLU A 34 11.29 0.67 23.65
C GLU A 34 11.65 0.48 22.15
N SER A 35 10.66 0.28 21.28
CA SER A 35 10.88 0.05 19.83
C SER A 35 11.45 1.28 19.10
N ASN A 36 11.25 2.49 19.64
CA ASN A 36 11.72 3.73 19.01
C ASN A 36 13.26 3.87 18.99
N TYR A 37 13.98 3.10 19.81
CA TYR A 37 15.45 3.09 19.81
C TYR A 37 16.06 2.08 18.82
N HIS A 38 15.24 1.21 18.21
CA HIS A 38 15.66 0.25 17.18
C HIS A 38 15.15 0.65 15.79
N ILE A 39 15.01 1.96 15.52
CA ILE A 39 15.13 2.44 14.14
C ILE A 39 16.63 2.57 13.87
N ALA A 40 17.26 1.40 13.71
CA ALA A 40 18.64 1.26 13.33
C ALA A 40 18.83 1.89 11.94
N GLU A 41 19.46 3.06 11.93
CA GLU A 41 19.86 3.87 10.78
C GLU A 41 18.72 4.39 9.88
N PRO A 42 18.79 5.67 9.43
CA PRO A 42 18.05 6.08 8.26
C PRO A 42 18.56 5.24 7.09
N LEU A 43 17.79 4.22 6.71
CA LEU A 43 18.01 3.46 5.48
C LEU A 43 17.98 4.47 4.33
N GLN A 44 19.17 4.87 3.87
CA GLN A 44 19.34 5.63 2.64
C GLN A 44 18.98 4.71 1.49
N TYR A 45 17.68 4.67 1.17
CA TYR A 45 17.19 3.97 -0.01
C TYR A 45 17.94 4.52 -1.22
N GLN A 46 18.58 3.62 -1.99
CA GLN A 46 19.10 4.02 -3.28
C GLN A 46 17.94 4.57 -4.12
N PRO A 47 18.14 5.70 -4.83
CA PRO A 47 17.14 6.20 -5.75
C PRO A 47 16.73 5.08 -6.70
N GLN A 48 15.45 4.73 -6.70
CA GLN A 48 14.92 3.71 -7.58
C GLN A 48 15.30 4.04 -9.03
N PRO A 49 15.80 3.07 -9.81
CA PRO A 49 16.10 3.31 -11.21
C PRO A 49 14.82 3.82 -11.89
N LYS A 50 14.95 4.78 -12.80
CA LYS A 50 13.83 5.28 -13.60
C LYS A 50 13.24 4.09 -14.35
N CYS A 51 12.13 3.56 -13.83
CA CYS A 51 11.50 2.38 -14.39
C CYS A 51 10.79 2.81 -15.68
N ASP A 52 11.34 2.40 -16.82
CA ASP A 52 10.77 2.61 -18.15
C ASP A 52 9.82 1.47 -18.55
N GLU A 53 9.44 0.62 -17.60
CA GLU A 53 8.71 -0.64 -17.79
C GLU A 53 7.31 -0.50 -18.41
N GLY A 54 6.83 0.73 -18.61
CA GLY A 54 5.60 1.04 -19.35
C GLY A 54 5.78 1.95 -20.57
N ILE A 55 7.00 2.38 -20.90
CA ILE A 55 7.28 3.23 -22.06
C ILE A 55 7.65 2.32 -23.22
N LEU A 56 6.82 2.31 -24.27
CA LEU A 56 7.12 1.52 -25.47
C LEU A 56 8.45 1.98 -26.07
N ARG A 57 9.44 1.08 -26.04
CA ARG A 57 10.80 1.24 -26.56
C ARG A 57 10.91 0.90 -28.05
N ILE A 58 9.85 0.36 -28.63
CA ILE A 58 9.75 0.00 -30.04
C ILE A 58 8.50 0.67 -30.64
N CYS A 59 8.62 1.17 -31.86
CA CYS A 59 7.48 1.60 -32.65
C CYS A 59 7.04 0.45 -33.56
N TYR A 60 5.74 0.17 -33.64
CA TYR A 60 5.20 -0.84 -34.58
C TYR A 60 5.33 -0.44 -36.06
N CYS A 61 5.82 0.77 -36.33
CA CYS A 61 6.08 1.27 -37.68
C CYS A 61 7.57 1.28 -38.04
N ASP A 62 8.41 0.52 -37.32
CA ASP A 62 9.87 0.41 -37.46
C ASP A 62 10.65 1.73 -37.33
N GLY A 63 9.99 2.80 -36.86
CA GLY A 63 10.63 4.10 -36.60
C GLY A 63 11.24 4.18 -35.21
N ASP A 64 12.27 5.01 -35.06
CA ASP A 64 12.86 5.30 -33.75
C ASP A 64 11.83 6.04 -32.86
N PRO A 65 11.48 5.48 -31.68
CA PRO A 65 10.54 6.13 -30.79
C PRO A 65 11.21 7.27 -30.02
N VAL A 66 10.61 8.45 -30.07
CA VAL A 66 11.05 9.62 -29.28
C VAL A 66 10.23 9.69 -28.00
N VAL A 67 10.92 9.77 -26.86
CA VAL A 67 10.28 9.94 -25.55
C VAL A 67 10.11 11.43 -25.25
N ALA A 68 8.90 11.85 -24.96
CA ALA A 68 8.58 13.20 -24.50
C ALA A 68 7.76 13.17 -23.22
N ILE A 69 7.67 14.33 -22.58
CA ILE A 69 6.86 14.55 -21.37
C ILE A 69 5.57 15.25 -21.79
N SER A 70 4.41 14.70 -21.42
CA SER A 70 3.12 15.33 -21.70
C SER A 70 2.90 16.56 -20.83
N SER A 71 2.48 17.64 -21.47
CA SER A 71 2.05 18.90 -20.82
C SER A 71 0.53 19.02 -20.74
N THR A 72 -0.21 17.95 -21.07
CA THR A 72 -1.67 17.97 -21.10
C THR A 72 -2.24 18.00 -19.68
N ALA A 73 -3.35 18.71 -19.48
CA ALA A 73 -3.98 18.84 -18.16
C ALA A 73 -4.43 17.48 -17.56
N LYS A 74 -4.73 16.48 -18.41
CA LYS A 74 -5.13 15.13 -17.99
C LYS A 74 -3.96 14.29 -17.47
N ASP A 75 -2.74 14.59 -17.90
CA ASP A 75 -1.57 13.74 -17.63
C ASP A 75 -0.28 14.59 -17.58
N PRO A 76 -0.17 15.61 -16.71
CA PRO A 76 1.00 16.48 -16.68
C PRO A 76 2.22 15.69 -16.19
N GLY A 77 3.36 15.79 -16.89
CA GLY A 77 4.61 15.17 -16.44
C GLY A 77 4.79 13.70 -16.81
N ARG A 78 3.78 13.05 -17.43
CA ARG A 78 3.91 11.64 -17.83
C ARG A 78 4.75 11.50 -19.10
N ARG A 79 5.63 10.50 -19.12
CA ARG A 79 6.45 10.17 -20.29
C ARG A 79 5.63 9.38 -21.31
N LYS A 80 5.72 9.76 -22.58
CA LYS A 80 5.07 9.13 -23.74
C LYS A 80 6.11 8.91 -24.83
N SER A 81 6.03 7.80 -25.54
CA SER A 81 6.78 7.60 -26.79
C SER A 81 5.88 7.86 -28.00
N PHE A 82 6.41 8.55 -29.01
CA PHE A 82 5.73 8.78 -30.28
C PHE A 82 6.71 8.73 -31.46
N LYS A 83 6.17 8.61 -32.67
CA LYS A 83 6.95 8.70 -33.91
C LYS A 83 7.31 10.16 -34.16
N GLU A 84 8.60 10.46 -34.31
CA GLU A 84 9.03 11.78 -34.78
C GLU A 84 8.56 11.98 -36.23
N VAL A 85 7.66 12.94 -36.44
CA VAL A 85 7.28 13.37 -37.79
C VAL A 85 8.25 14.49 -38.17
N LYS A 86 9.28 14.17 -38.97
CA LYS A 86 10.11 15.21 -39.59
C LYS A 86 9.21 16.06 -40.47
N ALA A 87 9.02 17.32 -40.10
CA ALA A 87 8.41 18.30 -40.98
C ALA A 87 9.37 18.52 -42.16
N SER A 88 8.97 18.09 -43.36
CA SER A 88 9.67 18.46 -44.59
C SER A 88 9.33 19.92 -44.89
N VAL A 89 10.33 20.79 -44.89
CA VAL A 89 10.25 22.14 -45.47
C VAL A 89 10.40 22.04 -46.98
#